data_AF-A0A396GIQ6-F1
#
_entry.id   AF-A0A396GIQ6-F1
#
_cell.length_a   1.000
_cell.length_b   1.000
_cell.length_c   1.000
_cell.angle_alpha   90.00
_cell.angle_beta   90.00
_cell.angle_gamma   90.00
#
_symmetry.space_group_name_H-M   'P 1'
#
loop_
_entity.id
_entity.type
_entity.pdbx_description
1 polymer ?
#
loop_
_entity_poly.entity_id
_entity_poly.type
_entity_poly.pdbx_seq_one_letter_code
_entity_poly.pdbx_strand_id
1 'polypeptide(L)'
;MNLKELDVEDCNSLEAVFDLKDEFAKEIVVQNSSQLKKLKLSNLPKLRHVWKEDPHNTMRFQNLSDVSVVGCNSLISFFPLSVARDMMQLQSLLVIKCGIQEIVAREYGPDEMVKFVFPHLTFIKLHTLTKLKAFFVGVHSLRCKSLKTINLFGCPKIELFKAETLRHQESSRNDVLNISTYQPLFVNEDVRVLVNVESLSLNKKDFGMILKSQYSRVQFNNIRHIIVVIPR
;
A
#
# COMPACT_ATOMS: atom_id res chain seq x y z
N MET A 1 6.74 -6.82 -25.43
CA MET A 1 7.23 -5.46 -25.11
C MET A 1 8.40 -5.56 -24.13
N ASN A 2 9.59 -5.03 -24.47
CA ASN A 2 10.82 -5.10 -23.66
C ASN A 2 11.02 -3.89 -22.73
N LEU A 3 9.93 -3.16 -22.42
CA LEU A 3 10.00 -1.95 -21.61
C LEU A 3 10.41 -2.28 -20.18
N LYS A 4 11.49 -1.66 -19.69
CA LYS A 4 12.01 -1.84 -18.32
C LYS A 4 11.70 -0.67 -17.40
N GLU A 5 11.55 0.53 -17.94
CA GLU A 5 11.28 1.74 -17.17
C GLU A 5 10.22 2.55 -17.92
N LEU A 6 9.20 3.01 -17.19
CA LEU A 6 8.15 3.88 -17.71
C LEU A 6 8.10 5.12 -16.84
N ASP A 7 8.33 6.28 -17.45
CA ASP A 7 8.19 7.59 -16.82
C ASP A 7 7.14 8.39 -17.60
N VAL A 8 6.13 8.89 -16.90
CA VAL A 8 5.05 9.70 -17.49
C VAL A 8 4.85 10.94 -16.62
N GLU A 9 5.09 12.11 -17.19
CA GLU A 9 5.07 13.38 -16.46
C GLU A 9 4.20 14.43 -17.15
N ASP A 10 3.56 15.28 -16.35
CA ASP A 10 2.90 16.52 -16.77
C ASP A 10 1.87 16.36 -17.91
N CYS A 11 1.11 15.27 -17.89
CA CYS A 11 0.08 14.98 -18.89
C CYS A 11 -1.34 15.22 -18.38
N ASN A 12 -2.05 16.14 -19.05
CA ASN A 12 -3.40 16.60 -18.66
C ASN A 12 -4.55 15.79 -19.26
N SER A 13 -4.27 14.79 -20.10
CA SER A 13 -5.28 13.98 -20.81
C SER A 13 -5.26 12.49 -20.47
N LEU A 14 -4.19 11.98 -19.84
CA LEU A 14 -4.06 10.56 -19.58
C LEU A 14 -5.02 10.10 -18.47
N GLU A 15 -5.91 9.17 -18.79
CA GLU A 15 -6.87 8.60 -17.83
C GLU A 15 -6.46 7.22 -17.30
N ALA A 16 -5.73 6.45 -18.10
CA ALA A 16 -5.14 5.15 -17.74
C ALA A 16 -3.74 4.95 -18.34
N VAL A 17 -2.83 4.26 -17.64
CA VAL A 17 -1.48 3.95 -18.15
C VAL A 17 -1.48 2.66 -18.96
N PHE A 18 -2.12 1.61 -18.41
CA PHE A 18 -2.26 0.30 -19.03
C PHE A 18 -3.72 0.03 -19.34
N ASP A 19 -4.05 -0.01 -20.63
CA ASP A 19 -5.36 -0.40 -21.16
C ASP A 19 -5.20 -1.71 -21.95
N LEU A 20 -5.36 -2.84 -21.26
CA LEU A 20 -4.96 -4.16 -21.76
C LEU A 20 -6.15 -4.96 -22.33
N LYS A 21 -7.30 -4.32 -22.52
CA LYS A 21 -8.59 -5.01 -22.70
C LYS A 21 -8.77 -5.68 -24.08
N ASP A 22 -8.00 -5.26 -25.09
CA ASP A 22 -8.20 -5.73 -26.48
C ASP A 22 -7.05 -6.59 -27.06
N GLU A 23 -5.85 -6.56 -26.49
CA GLU A 23 -4.68 -7.20 -27.14
C GLU A 23 -4.54 -8.70 -26.87
N PHE A 24 -5.16 -9.24 -25.82
CA PHE A 24 -4.87 -10.62 -25.35
C PHE A 24 -6.09 -11.54 -25.28
N ALA A 25 -7.27 -11.07 -25.68
CA ALA A 25 -8.50 -11.85 -25.63
C ALA A 25 -8.63 -12.93 -26.73
N LYS A 26 -7.67 -13.00 -27.68
CA LYS A 26 -7.81 -13.83 -28.90
C LYS A 26 -6.78 -14.92 -29.09
N GLU A 27 -5.71 -14.96 -28.31
CA GLU A 27 -4.69 -15.99 -28.45
C GLU A 27 -4.50 -16.74 -27.14
N ILE A 28 -4.27 -18.05 -27.28
CA ILE A 28 -3.91 -19.04 -26.25
C ILE A 28 -3.21 -18.35 -25.07
N VAL A 29 -3.66 -18.66 -23.84
CA VAL A 29 -3.17 -18.13 -22.55
C VAL A 29 -1.64 -18.29 -22.41
N VAL A 30 -0.89 -17.44 -23.10
CA VAL A 30 0.53 -17.22 -22.85
C VAL A 30 0.54 -16.18 -21.75
N GLN A 31 0.92 -16.61 -20.55
CA GLN A 31 1.16 -15.68 -19.45
C GLN A 31 2.26 -14.71 -19.86
N ASN A 32 1.87 -13.52 -20.31
CA ASN A 32 2.82 -12.51 -20.71
C ASN A 32 3.34 -11.81 -19.45
N SER A 33 4.66 -11.81 -19.28
CA SER A 33 5.29 -11.13 -18.16
C SER A 33 5.94 -9.84 -18.65
N SER A 34 5.52 -8.74 -18.05
CA SER A 34 6.13 -7.43 -18.28
C SER A 34 7.58 -7.44 -17.77
N GLN A 35 8.47 -6.85 -18.56
CA GLN A 35 9.86 -6.62 -18.17
C GLN A 35 10.02 -5.33 -17.35
N LEU A 36 8.90 -4.64 -17.07
CA LEU A 36 8.89 -3.37 -16.36
C LEU A 36 9.39 -3.53 -14.93
N LYS A 37 10.41 -2.76 -14.59
CA LYS A 37 11.04 -2.68 -13.29
C LYS A 37 10.71 -1.38 -12.57
N LYS A 38 10.66 -0.26 -13.31
CA LYS A 38 10.40 1.05 -12.74
C LYS A 38 9.17 1.70 -13.35
N LEU A 39 8.30 2.20 -12.49
CA LEU A 39 7.13 2.98 -12.88
C LEU A 39 7.15 4.32 -12.15
N LYS A 40 7.26 5.41 -12.90
CA LYS A 40 7.24 6.78 -12.40
C LYS A 40 6.10 7.56 -13.07
N LEU A 41 5.22 8.12 -12.26
CA LEU A 41 4.03 8.85 -12.69
C LEU A 41 3.98 10.18 -11.93
N SER A 42 4.09 11.29 -12.64
CA SER A 42 4.21 12.62 -12.05
C SER A 42 3.18 13.59 -12.65
N ASN A 43 2.43 14.30 -11.80
CA ASN A 43 1.54 15.39 -12.19
C ASN A 43 0.55 15.01 -13.31
N LEU A 44 -0.22 13.95 -13.09
CA LEU A 44 -1.23 13.45 -14.03
C LEU A 44 -2.64 13.75 -13.47
N PRO A 45 -3.17 14.97 -13.66
CA PRO A 45 -4.41 15.41 -12.98
C PRO A 45 -5.66 14.64 -13.41
N LYS A 46 -5.67 14.02 -14.61
CA LYS A 46 -6.79 13.19 -15.08
C LYS A 46 -6.57 11.69 -14.91
N LEU A 47 -5.42 11.25 -14.39
CA LEU A 47 -5.15 9.83 -14.22
C LEU A 47 -6.08 9.25 -13.15
N ARG A 48 -6.97 8.34 -13.56
CA ARG A 48 -7.95 7.70 -12.67
C ARG A 48 -7.51 6.30 -12.26
N HIS A 49 -6.81 5.61 -13.17
CA HIS A 49 -6.39 4.23 -13.02
C HIS A 49 -4.96 4.08 -13.55
N VAL A 50 -4.10 3.29 -12.91
CA VAL A 50 -2.83 2.92 -13.54
C VAL A 50 -3.07 1.76 -14.51
N TRP A 51 -3.71 0.72 -14.01
CA TRP A 51 -4.32 -0.31 -14.84
C TRP A 51 -5.79 -0.01 -14.94
N LYS A 52 -6.30 0.19 -16.16
CA LYS A 52 -7.72 0.43 -16.40
C LYS A 52 -8.58 -0.69 -15.80
N GLU A 53 -8.07 -1.92 -15.84
CA GLU A 53 -8.70 -3.13 -15.33
C GLU A 53 -7.66 -4.07 -14.73
N ASP A 54 -8.11 -4.99 -13.87
CA ASP A 54 -7.21 -6.02 -13.34
C ASP A 54 -6.75 -6.95 -14.47
N PRO A 55 -5.42 -7.04 -14.74
CA PRO A 55 -4.91 -7.86 -15.83
C PRO A 55 -4.98 -9.36 -15.55
N HIS A 56 -5.34 -9.78 -14.34
CA HIS A 56 -5.39 -11.16 -13.86
C HIS A 56 -4.22 -12.01 -14.38
N ASN A 57 -4.50 -12.99 -15.25
CA ASN A 57 -3.51 -13.89 -15.83
C ASN A 57 -3.00 -13.44 -17.20
N THR A 58 -3.52 -12.34 -17.72
CA THR A 58 -3.22 -11.81 -19.06
C THR A 58 -1.85 -11.14 -19.12
N MET A 59 -1.52 -10.34 -18.09
CA MET A 59 -0.22 -9.68 -18.00
C MET A 59 0.24 -9.56 -16.55
N ARG A 60 1.45 -10.08 -16.27
CA ARG A 60 2.07 -10.05 -14.95
C ARG A 60 3.11 -8.95 -14.85
N PHE A 61 3.23 -8.32 -13.69
CA PHE A 61 4.18 -7.24 -13.39
C PHE A 61 5.18 -7.65 -12.30
N GLN A 62 5.62 -8.91 -12.33
CA GLN A 62 6.45 -9.52 -11.28
C GLN A 62 7.83 -8.87 -11.11
N ASN A 63 8.32 -8.18 -12.15
CA ASN A 63 9.63 -7.53 -12.16
C ASN A 63 9.62 -6.11 -11.58
N LEU A 64 8.45 -5.55 -11.25
CA LEU A 64 8.36 -4.20 -10.69
C LEU A 64 9.12 -4.12 -9.37
N SER A 65 10.16 -3.29 -9.35
CA SER A 65 11.02 -3.04 -8.19
C SER A 65 10.78 -1.65 -7.61
N ASP A 66 10.55 -0.64 -8.45
CA ASP A 66 10.50 0.75 -8.02
C ASP A 66 9.26 1.43 -8.55
N VAL A 67 8.49 2.01 -7.63
CA VAL A 67 7.23 2.61 -7.98
C VAL A 67 7.07 3.96 -7.30
N SER A 68 6.90 5.01 -8.12
CA SER A 68 6.85 6.41 -7.70
C SER A 68 5.65 7.11 -8.33
N VAL A 69 4.73 7.60 -7.51
CA VAL A 69 3.56 8.38 -7.97
C VAL A 69 3.48 9.70 -7.23
N VAL A 70 3.51 10.81 -7.96
CA VAL A 70 3.52 12.15 -7.39
C VAL A 70 2.47 13.02 -8.06
N GLY A 71 1.63 13.72 -7.29
CA GLY A 71 0.74 14.74 -7.82
C GLY A 71 -0.43 14.22 -8.68
N CYS A 72 -0.82 12.96 -8.55
CA CYS A 72 -1.92 12.34 -9.31
C CYS A 72 -3.23 12.40 -8.51
N ASN A 73 -3.93 13.54 -8.57
CA ASN A 73 -5.06 13.85 -7.68
C ASN A 73 -6.39 13.12 -8.02
N SER A 74 -6.55 12.63 -9.25
CA SER A 74 -7.74 11.87 -9.67
C SER A 74 -7.59 10.36 -9.48
N LEU A 75 -6.40 9.89 -9.09
CA LEU A 75 -6.10 8.48 -8.92
C LEU A 75 -6.83 7.95 -7.69
N ILE A 76 -7.62 6.88 -7.83
CA ILE A 76 -8.48 6.34 -6.75
C ILE A 76 -7.80 5.19 -6.00
N SER A 77 -7.25 4.25 -6.74
CA SER A 77 -6.46 3.12 -6.25
C SER A 77 -5.24 2.95 -7.13
N PHE A 78 -4.21 2.27 -6.63
CA PHE A 78 -2.96 2.17 -7.35
C PHE A 78 -2.78 0.83 -8.06
N PHE A 79 -2.84 -0.27 -7.32
CA PHE A 79 -2.67 -1.61 -7.87
C PHE A 79 -3.99 -2.37 -7.90
N PRO A 80 -4.32 -3.03 -9.02
CA PRO A 80 -5.24 -4.17 -8.99
C PRO A 80 -4.73 -5.28 -8.07
N LEU A 81 -5.64 -6.15 -7.61
CA LEU A 81 -5.32 -7.19 -6.64
C LEU A 81 -4.33 -8.22 -7.22
N SER A 82 -4.52 -8.64 -8.48
CA SER A 82 -3.62 -9.63 -9.10
C SER A 82 -2.20 -9.09 -9.25
N VAL A 83 -2.08 -7.82 -9.64
CA VAL A 83 -0.79 -7.13 -9.78
C VAL A 83 -0.10 -7.09 -8.43
N ALA A 84 -0.79 -6.60 -7.39
CA ALA A 84 -0.21 -6.48 -6.06
C ALA A 84 0.27 -7.81 -5.45
N ARG A 85 -0.40 -8.92 -5.75
CA ARG A 85 -0.01 -10.25 -5.27
C ARG A 85 1.29 -10.77 -5.90
N ASP A 86 1.60 -10.32 -7.11
CA ASP A 86 2.71 -10.84 -7.91
C ASP A 86 4.00 -10.00 -7.80
N MET A 87 3.97 -8.83 -7.17
CA MET A 87 5.14 -7.92 -7.07
C MET A 87 6.20 -8.36 -6.03
N MET A 88 6.70 -9.58 -6.14
CA MET A 88 7.72 -10.10 -5.21
C MET A 88 9.05 -9.34 -5.29
N GLN A 89 9.33 -8.65 -6.41
CA GLN A 89 10.54 -7.87 -6.61
C GLN A 89 10.45 -6.42 -6.11
N LEU A 90 9.30 -6.00 -5.56
CA LEU A 90 9.12 -4.62 -5.11
C LEU A 90 10.13 -4.26 -4.02
N GLN A 91 10.89 -3.18 -4.24
CA GLN A 91 11.91 -2.65 -3.33
C GLN A 91 11.52 -1.29 -2.76
N SER A 92 10.85 -0.45 -3.55
CA SER A 92 10.52 0.93 -3.20
C SER A 92 9.11 1.30 -3.64
N LEU A 93 8.31 1.79 -2.69
CA LEU A 93 6.98 2.35 -2.95
C LEU A 93 6.91 3.79 -2.43
N LEU A 94 6.75 4.75 -3.35
CA LEU A 94 6.63 6.17 -3.06
C LEU A 94 5.33 6.72 -3.64
N VAL A 95 4.47 7.30 -2.80
CA VAL A 95 3.22 7.93 -3.21
C VAL A 95 3.06 9.27 -2.49
N ILE A 96 3.00 10.36 -3.24
CA ILE A 96 3.05 11.73 -2.70
C ILE A 96 1.97 12.60 -3.34
N LYS A 97 1.13 13.27 -2.53
CA LYS A 97 0.10 14.21 -2.98
C LYS A 97 -0.81 13.62 -4.07
N CYS A 98 -1.37 12.44 -3.81
CA CYS A 98 -2.30 11.74 -4.72
C CYS A 98 -3.69 11.60 -4.08
N GLY A 99 -4.70 11.42 -4.94
CA GLY A 99 -6.11 11.29 -4.54
C GLY A 99 -6.54 9.94 -3.99
N ILE A 100 -5.59 9.02 -3.77
CA ILE A 100 -5.88 7.61 -3.53
C ILE A 100 -6.63 7.37 -2.22
N GLN A 101 -7.56 6.41 -2.24
CA GLN A 101 -8.31 5.95 -1.08
C GLN A 101 -7.75 4.64 -0.52
N GLU A 102 -7.15 3.82 -1.38
CA GLU A 102 -6.52 2.54 -1.06
C GLU A 102 -5.30 2.33 -1.95
N ILE A 103 -4.30 1.57 -1.48
CA ILE A 103 -3.11 1.24 -2.28
C ILE A 103 -3.46 0.12 -3.27
N VAL A 104 -4.11 -0.93 -2.79
CA VAL A 104 -4.56 -2.07 -3.59
C VAL A 104 -6.09 -2.02 -3.67
N ALA A 105 -6.61 -2.10 -4.90
CA ALA A 105 -8.03 -2.14 -5.18
C ALA A 105 -8.66 -3.43 -4.63
N ARG A 106 -9.87 -3.34 -4.10
CA ARG A 106 -10.67 -4.51 -3.74
C ARG A 106 -11.30 -5.15 -4.98
N GLU A 107 -11.24 -6.47 -5.06
CA GLU A 107 -12.09 -7.25 -5.97
C GLU A 107 -13.27 -7.86 -5.21
N TYR A 108 -14.41 -8.01 -5.89
CA TYR A 108 -15.55 -8.73 -5.35
C TYR A 108 -15.22 -10.21 -5.27
N GLY A 109 -15.27 -10.77 -4.06
CA GLY A 109 -14.94 -12.17 -3.79
C GLY A 109 -15.30 -12.53 -2.34
N PRO A 110 -15.17 -13.80 -1.95
CA PRO A 110 -15.38 -14.20 -0.57
C PRO A 110 -14.44 -13.41 0.36
N ASP A 111 -14.89 -13.13 1.59
CA ASP A 111 -14.12 -12.40 2.61
C ASP A 111 -12.98 -13.27 3.19
N GLU A 112 -12.15 -13.83 2.31
CA GLU A 112 -10.95 -14.54 2.66
C GLU A 112 -9.80 -13.58 2.95
N MET A 113 -8.92 -13.97 3.88
CA MET A 113 -7.73 -13.18 4.18
C MET A 113 -6.76 -13.17 2.99
N VAL A 114 -6.48 -11.99 2.45
CA VAL A 114 -5.51 -11.78 1.38
C VAL A 114 -4.09 -11.66 1.96
N LYS A 115 -3.14 -12.42 1.41
CA LYS A 115 -1.73 -12.36 1.84
C LYS A 115 -0.90 -11.57 0.81
N PHE A 116 -0.30 -10.47 1.25
CA PHE A 116 0.68 -9.71 0.47
C PHE A 116 2.09 -10.04 0.97
N VAL A 117 2.98 -10.42 0.05
CA VAL A 117 4.36 -10.82 0.38
C VAL A 117 5.32 -10.01 -0.48
N PHE A 118 6.03 -9.06 0.14
CA PHE A 118 7.02 -8.20 -0.49
C PHE A 118 8.39 -8.44 0.15
N PRO A 119 9.09 -9.54 -0.22
CA PRO A 119 10.30 -9.98 0.48
C PRO A 119 11.48 -9.01 0.32
N HIS A 120 11.47 -8.17 -0.72
CA HIS A 120 12.53 -7.22 -1.04
C HIS A 120 12.17 -5.76 -0.76
N LEU A 121 10.97 -5.48 -0.25
CA LEU A 121 10.51 -4.11 0.01
C LEU A 121 11.33 -3.52 1.16
N THR A 122 12.11 -2.49 0.88
CA THR A 122 12.98 -1.81 1.86
C THR A 122 12.46 -0.43 2.24
N PHE A 123 11.68 0.20 1.36
CA PHE A 123 11.27 1.60 1.51
C PHE A 123 9.80 1.81 1.17
N ILE A 124 9.05 2.39 2.11
CA ILE A 124 7.69 2.88 1.90
C ILE A 124 7.64 4.35 2.28
N LYS A 125 7.16 5.19 1.36
CA LYS A 125 6.88 6.62 1.61
C LYS A 125 5.50 7.00 1.11
N LEU A 126 4.60 7.29 2.05
CA LEU A 126 3.27 7.82 1.76
C LEU A 126 3.17 9.22 2.36
N HIS A 127 2.99 10.23 1.51
CA HIS A 127 3.08 11.64 1.90
C HIS A 127 1.89 12.44 1.39
N THR A 128 1.17 13.11 2.29
CA THR A 128 0.05 14.01 1.98
C THR A 128 -1.05 13.28 1.21
N LEU A 129 -1.43 12.10 1.69
CA LEU A 129 -2.51 11.29 1.13
C LEU A 129 -3.75 11.40 2.02
N THR A 130 -4.43 12.53 1.94
CA THR A 130 -5.55 12.90 2.82
C THR A 130 -6.80 12.01 2.66
N LYS A 131 -6.89 11.33 1.52
CA LYS A 131 -7.98 10.41 1.18
C LYS A 131 -7.67 8.94 1.50
N LEU A 132 -6.41 8.59 1.76
CA LEU A 132 -5.97 7.20 1.95
C LEU A 132 -6.50 6.63 3.27
N LYS A 133 -7.35 5.59 3.18
CA LYS A 133 -8.01 4.95 4.32
C LYS A 133 -7.40 3.60 4.70
N ALA A 134 -6.86 2.85 3.73
CA ALA A 134 -6.24 1.56 3.98
C ALA A 134 -5.19 1.20 2.93
N PHE A 135 -4.39 0.19 3.22
CA PHE A 135 -3.59 -0.47 2.20
C PHE A 135 -4.48 -1.27 1.24
N PHE A 136 -5.39 -2.08 1.80
CA PHE A 136 -6.37 -2.89 1.10
C PHE A 136 -7.69 -2.91 1.89
N VAL A 137 -8.83 -2.83 1.22
CA VAL A 137 -10.16 -2.93 1.85
C VAL A 137 -10.56 -4.40 1.96
N GLY A 138 -10.42 -4.95 3.16
CA GLY A 138 -10.64 -6.36 3.47
C GLY A 138 -9.61 -6.88 4.47
N VAL A 139 -9.79 -8.13 4.90
CA VAL A 139 -8.84 -8.79 5.80
C VAL A 139 -7.57 -9.11 5.03
N HIS A 140 -6.43 -8.59 5.47
CA HIS A 140 -5.15 -8.87 4.82
C HIS A 140 -3.99 -9.01 5.81
N SER A 141 -2.90 -9.62 5.34
CA SER A 141 -1.59 -9.58 6.02
C SER A 141 -0.51 -9.08 5.07
N LEU A 142 0.47 -8.38 5.63
CA LEU A 142 1.55 -7.71 4.91
C LEU A 142 2.91 -8.21 5.40
N ARG A 143 3.56 -9.08 4.62
CA ARG A 143 4.88 -9.63 4.95
C ARG A 143 5.97 -8.94 4.15
N CYS A 144 6.71 -8.04 4.79
CA CYS A 144 7.84 -7.32 4.18
C CYS A 144 9.10 -7.39 5.07
N LYS A 145 9.73 -8.56 5.10
CA LYS A 145 10.88 -8.85 5.99
C LYS A 145 12.09 -7.93 5.80
N SER A 146 12.25 -7.30 4.65
CA SER A 146 13.40 -6.42 4.35
C SER A 146 13.11 -4.94 4.58
N LEU A 147 11.96 -4.59 5.15
CA LEU A 147 11.54 -3.21 5.32
C LEU A 147 12.45 -2.47 6.30
N LYS A 148 13.10 -1.40 5.83
CA LYS A 148 14.03 -0.58 6.61
C LYS A 148 13.49 0.81 6.92
N THR A 149 12.68 1.38 6.02
CA THR A 149 12.20 2.76 6.15
C THR A 149 10.72 2.85 5.89
N ILE A 150 10.00 3.46 6.83
CA ILE A 150 8.58 3.78 6.71
C ILE A 150 8.40 5.27 6.96
N ASN A 151 7.96 5.98 5.93
CA ASN A 151 7.69 7.41 6.00
C ASN A 151 6.21 7.67 5.73
N LEU A 152 5.44 7.91 6.79
CA LEU A 152 4.03 8.30 6.73
C LEU A 152 3.87 9.73 7.23
N PHE A 153 3.58 10.64 6.31
CA PHE A 153 3.36 12.05 6.62
C PHE A 153 2.02 12.50 6.02
N GLY A 154 1.21 13.24 6.76
CA GLY A 154 -0.01 13.85 6.20
C GLY A 154 -1.03 12.82 5.67
N CYS A 155 -1.09 11.65 6.28
CA CYS A 155 -2.06 10.58 5.98
C CYS A 155 -2.95 10.36 7.23
N PRO A 156 -3.94 11.23 7.50
CA PRO A 156 -4.64 11.28 8.79
C PRO A 156 -5.61 10.11 9.03
N LYS A 157 -5.98 9.37 7.98
CA LYS A 157 -6.96 8.27 8.04
C LYS A 157 -6.31 6.89 8.09
N ILE A 158 -5.01 6.78 7.82
CA ILE A 158 -4.30 5.51 7.90
C ILE A 158 -3.74 5.35 9.31
N GLU A 159 -3.90 4.15 9.86
CA GLU A 159 -3.30 3.77 11.15
C GLU A 159 -2.18 2.77 10.88
N LEU A 160 -1.03 2.96 11.52
CA LEU A 160 0.08 1.99 11.42
C LEU A 160 -0.19 0.73 12.22
N PHE A 161 -0.70 0.92 13.43
CA PHE A 161 -0.87 -0.13 14.44
C PHE A 161 -2.29 -0.08 14.99
N LYS A 162 -2.85 -1.25 15.31
CA LYS A 162 -4.12 -1.32 16.03
C LYS A 162 -3.90 -0.87 17.46
N ALA A 163 -4.63 0.14 17.92
CA ALA A 163 -4.75 0.39 19.36
C ALA A 163 -5.54 -0.78 19.97
N GLU A 164 -4.98 -1.48 20.95
CA GLU A 164 -5.82 -2.32 21.80
C GLU A 164 -6.68 -1.40 22.66
N THR A 165 -7.99 -1.46 22.46
CA THR A 165 -8.94 -0.97 23.45
C THR A 165 -8.72 -1.78 24.73
N LEU A 166 -8.24 -1.14 25.79
CA LEU A 166 -8.29 -1.69 27.14
C LEU A 166 -9.73 -2.14 27.38
N ARG A 167 -9.96 -3.45 27.50
CA ARG A 167 -11.28 -3.96 27.88
C ARG A 167 -11.48 -3.57 29.33
N HIS A 168 -12.09 -2.42 29.56
CA HIS A 168 -12.81 -2.20 30.81
C HIS A 168 -14.11 -2.98 30.69
N GLN A 169 -14.31 -3.90 31.63
CA GLN A 169 -15.49 -4.74 31.73
C GLN A 169 -16.72 -3.85 31.85
N GLU A 170 -17.49 -3.71 30.78
CA GLU A 170 -18.91 -3.41 30.91
C GLU A 170 -19.69 -4.40 30.06
N SER A 171 -20.32 -5.32 30.79
CA SER A 171 -21.40 -6.18 30.32
C SER A 171 -22.51 -5.29 29.78
N SER A 172 -22.82 -5.37 28.49
CA SER A 172 -24.20 -5.34 27.99
C SER A 172 -24.27 -5.87 26.56
N ARG A 173 -25.30 -6.69 26.34
CA ARG A 173 -25.61 -7.41 25.11
C ARG A 173 -26.14 -6.46 24.04
N ASN A 174 -25.91 -6.85 22.79
CA ASN A 174 -26.45 -6.33 21.53
C ASN A 174 -25.67 -5.18 20.89
N ASP A 175 -24.49 -5.49 20.35
CA ASP A 175 -23.91 -4.69 19.28
C ASP A 175 -23.60 -5.59 18.09
N VAL A 176 -24.25 -5.26 16.97
CA VAL A 176 -23.90 -5.74 15.62
C VAL A 176 -22.38 -5.67 15.50
N LEU A 177 -21.74 -6.77 15.10
CA LEU A 177 -20.31 -6.80 14.79
C LEU A 177 -20.00 -5.69 13.79
N ASN A 178 -19.55 -4.54 14.28
CA ASN A 178 -18.98 -3.49 13.45
C ASN A 178 -17.60 -3.98 13.02
N ILE A 179 -17.59 -4.91 12.05
CA ILE A 179 -16.38 -5.36 11.38
C ILE A 179 -15.89 -4.14 10.61
N SER A 180 -14.98 -3.37 11.18
CA SER A 180 -14.34 -2.28 10.47
C SER A 180 -13.68 -2.86 9.22
N THR A 181 -14.17 -2.52 8.03
CA THR A 181 -13.63 -2.93 6.72
C THR A 181 -12.23 -2.40 6.44
N TYR A 182 -11.74 -1.50 7.31
CA TYR A 182 -10.40 -0.92 7.27
C TYR A 182 -9.56 -1.48 8.41
N GLN A 183 -8.39 -2.02 8.07
CA GLN A 183 -7.39 -2.51 9.01
C GLN A 183 -6.18 -1.57 9.04
N PRO A 184 -5.43 -1.52 10.16
CA PRO A 184 -4.13 -0.86 10.19
C PRO A 184 -3.18 -1.44 9.13
N LEU A 185 -2.18 -0.65 8.72
CA LEU A 185 -1.21 -1.07 7.71
C LEU A 185 -0.47 -2.35 8.09
N PHE A 186 -0.19 -2.55 9.39
CA PHE A 186 0.37 -3.79 9.93
C PHE A 186 -0.56 -4.35 11.01
N VAL A 187 -0.98 -5.61 10.86
CA VAL A 187 -1.75 -6.34 11.88
C VAL A 187 -0.82 -7.04 12.87
N ASN A 188 -1.32 -7.48 14.02
CA ASN A 188 -0.51 -8.00 15.14
C ASN A 188 0.47 -9.14 14.77
N GLU A 189 0.14 -9.98 13.79
CA GLU A 189 1.03 -11.04 13.31
C GLU A 189 2.19 -10.51 12.43
N ASP A 190 2.04 -9.31 11.87
CA ASP A 190 3.01 -8.63 11.02
C ASP A 190 3.94 -7.70 11.81
N VAL A 191 3.80 -7.58 13.14
CA VAL A 191 4.67 -6.70 13.95
C VAL A 191 6.15 -7.17 13.92
N ARG A 192 6.39 -8.43 13.55
CA ARG A 192 7.74 -8.93 13.20
C ARG A 192 8.39 -8.18 12.03
N VAL A 193 7.62 -7.49 11.19
CA VAL A 193 8.14 -6.64 10.11
C VAL A 193 8.95 -5.48 10.69
N LEU A 194 8.55 -4.94 11.84
CA LEU A 194 9.17 -3.74 12.43
C LEU A 194 10.57 -4.01 13.00
N VAL A 195 10.93 -5.28 13.22
CA VAL A 195 12.24 -5.62 13.81
C VAL A 195 13.40 -5.18 12.93
N ASN A 196 13.20 -5.04 11.62
CA ASN A 196 14.23 -4.62 10.67
C ASN A 196 14.12 -3.15 10.28
N VAL A 197 13.13 -2.43 10.81
CA VAL A 197 12.91 -1.02 10.50
C VAL A 197 13.96 -0.18 11.22
N GLU A 198 14.69 0.62 10.46
CA GLU A 198 15.77 1.48 10.92
C GLU A 198 15.33 2.95 11.04
N SER A 199 14.39 3.39 10.19
CA SER A 199 13.88 4.76 10.15
C SER A 199 12.35 4.81 10.08
N LEU A 200 11.74 5.56 10.99
CA LEU A 200 10.31 5.82 11.02
C LEU A 200 10.00 7.31 10.98
N SER A 201 9.13 7.74 10.06
CA SER A 201 8.48 9.05 10.12
C SER A 201 6.97 8.86 10.25
N LEU A 202 6.37 9.44 11.29
CA LEU A 202 4.95 9.23 11.61
C LEU A 202 4.34 10.44 12.33
N ASN A 203 3.02 10.49 12.41
CA ASN A 203 2.31 11.57 13.10
C ASN A 203 2.36 11.41 14.64
N LYS A 204 2.01 12.48 15.37
CA LYS A 204 1.99 12.48 16.84
C LYS A 204 1.08 11.39 17.45
N LYS A 205 -0.05 11.05 16.82
CA LYS A 205 -0.98 10.02 17.32
C LYS A 205 -0.31 8.64 17.27
N ASP A 206 0.23 8.26 16.13
CA ASP A 206 0.94 6.98 15.95
C ASP A 206 2.17 6.88 16.87
N PHE A 207 2.85 8.01 17.12
CA PHE A 207 4.00 8.03 18.01
C PHE A 207 3.58 7.77 19.45
N GLY A 208 2.47 8.37 19.89
CA GLY A 208 1.86 8.05 21.18
C GLY A 208 1.46 6.58 21.31
N MET A 209 1.01 5.93 20.24
CA MET A 209 0.68 4.51 20.24
C MET A 209 1.93 3.63 20.40
N ILE A 210 3.03 3.95 19.72
CA ILE A 210 4.31 3.25 19.90
C ILE A 210 4.72 3.27 21.39
N LEU A 211 4.67 4.44 22.03
CA LEU A 211 5.05 4.60 23.44
C LEU A 211 4.11 3.89 24.43
N LYS A 212 2.80 3.88 24.16
CA LYS A 212 1.78 3.33 25.08
C LYS A 212 1.52 1.84 24.89
N SER A 213 1.87 1.30 23.73
CA SER A 213 1.60 -0.10 23.42
C SER A 213 2.48 -1.07 24.20
N GLN A 214 1.97 -2.29 24.36
CA GLN A 214 2.78 -3.45 24.72
C GLN A 214 3.83 -3.81 23.65
N TYR A 215 3.87 -3.10 22.51
CA TYR A 215 5.00 -3.13 21.56
C TYR A 215 6.26 -2.48 22.12
N SER A 216 6.23 -1.83 23.29
CA SER A 216 7.45 -1.54 24.05
C SER A 216 8.29 -2.81 24.33
N ARG A 217 7.64 -4.00 24.38
CA ARG A 217 8.33 -5.31 24.41
C ARG A 217 8.58 -5.89 23.02
N VAL A 218 7.88 -5.42 21.99
CA VAL A 218 8.06 -5.84 20.59
C VAL A 218 9.04 -4.90 19.89
N GLN A 219 10.32 -5.08 20.21
CA GLN A 219 11.43 -5.11 19.24
C GLN A 219 11.49 -3.99 18.18
N PHE A 220 11.38 -2.71 18.57
CA PHE A 220 11.92 -1.59 17.79
C PHE A 220 13.46 -1.47 17.91
N ASN A 221 14.15 -2.60 18.09
CA ASN A 221 15.56 -2.63 18.51
C ASN A 221 16.51 -2.04 17.46
N ASN A 222 16.11 -2.04 16.19
CA ASN A 222 16.92 -1.51 15.09
C ASN A 222 16.56 -0.09 14.70
N ILE A 223 15.54 0.54 15.31
CA ILE A 223 15.20 1.92 15.00
C ILE A 223 16.31 2.84 15.49
N ARG A 224 16.93 3.53 14.55
CA ARG A 224 17.98 4.52 14.80
C ARG A 224 17.47 5.95 14.60
N HIS A 225 16.36 6.11 13.90
CA HIS A 225 15.84 7.41 13.52
C HIS A 225 14.32 7.45 13.59
N ILE A 226 13.77 8.38 14.39
CA ILE A 226 12.34 8.66 14.47
C ILE A 226 12.12 10.14 14.18
N ILE A 227 11.30 10.43 13.17
CA ILE A 227 10.76 11.76 12.92
C ILE A 227 9.30 11.76 13.36
N VAL A 228 9.00 12.59 14.38
CA VAL A 228 7.61 12.85 14.78
C VAL A 228 7.14 14.11 14.06
N VAL A 229 6.13 13.93 13.22
CA VAL A 229 5.52 15.01 12.45
C VAL A 229 4.44 15.68 13.28
N ILE A 230 4.64 16.96 13.57
CA ILE A 230 3.66 17.82 14.23
C ILE A 230 3.04 18.72 13.16
N PRO A 231 1.72 18.65 12.91
CA PRO A 231 1.07 19.58 11.99
C PRO A 231 1.23 21.01 12.54
N ARG A 232 1.55 21.95 11.65
CA ARG A 232 1.54 23.39 11.94
C ARG A 232 0.11 23.89 12.00
#